data_AF-A0A7J8SKG8-F1
#
_entry.id   AF-A0A7J8SKG8-F1
#
_cell.length_a   1.000
_cell.length_b   1.000
_cell.length_c   1.000
_cell.angle_alpha   90.00
_cell.angle_beta   90.00
_cell.angle_gamma   90.00
#
_symmetry.space_group_name_H-M   'P 1'
#
loop_
_entity.id
_entity.type
_entity.pdbx_description
1 polymer ?
#
loop_
_entity_poly.entity_id
_entity_poly.type
_entity_poly.pdbx_seq_one_letter_code
_entity_poly.pdbx_strand_id
1 'polypeptide(L)' 'MANLHNVGTFNADMRFKAGYLNELERMLEKVLPHAMLKAKPNLESRIRTLKRDLAIVYDMLSGKDNSNFGWDKHR' A
#
# COMPACT_ATOMS: atom_id res chain seq x y z
N MET A 1 16.98 5.96 -8.26
CA MET A 1 16.11 5.34 -7.24
C MET A 1 16.21 3.83 -7.35
N ALA A 2 16.13 3.08 -6.24
CA ALA A 2 16.26 1.62 -6.30
C ALA A 2 15.02 0.99 -6.98
N ASN A 3 15.24 -0.01 -7.84
CA ASN A 3 14.15 -0.77 -8.45
C ASN A 3 13.64 -1.83 -7.45
N LEU A 4 12.49 -1.52 -6.84
CA LEU A 4 11.83 -2.29 -5.78
C LEU A 4 10.87 -3.37 -6.29
N HIS A 5 10.58 -3.40 -7.60
CA HIS A 5 9.62 -4.32 -8.20
C HIS A 5 10.21 -5.75 -8.32
N ASN A 6 9.46 -6.74 -7.85
CA ASN A 6 9.78 -8.15 -7.97
C ASN A 6 9.17 -8.73 -9.26
N VAL A 7 9.98 -9.46 -10.04
CA VAL A 7 9.59 -10.00 -11.36
C VAL A 7 8.86 -11.36 -11.25
N GLY A 8 8.62 -11.88 -10.04
CA GLY A 8 7.69 -13.00 -9.79
C GLY A 8 8.34 -14.34 -9.40
N THR A 9 9.62 -14.38 -9.07
CA THR A 9 10.33 -15.64 -8.74
C THR A 9 10.36 -16.01 -7.26
N PHE A 10 10.05 -15.09 -6.33
CA PHE A 10 10.09 -15.33 -4.89
C PHE A 10 8.84 -14.79 -4.18
N ASN A 11 8.52 -15.35 -3.01
CA ASN A 11 7.47 -14.84 -2.12
C ASN A 11 7.68 -13.33 -1.87
N ALA A 12 6.84 -12.52 -2.49
CA ALA A 12 6.95 -11.07 -2.50
C ALA A 12 5.69 -10.49 -1.88
N ASP A 13 5.84 -9.72 -0.81
CA ASP A 13 4.75 -8.92 -0.27
C ASP A 13 4.40 -7.83 -1.29
N MET A 14 3.19 -7.88 -1.86
CA MET A 14 2.76 -6.94 -2.92
C MET A 14 3.68 -6.87 -4.15
N ARG A 15 4.36 -7.97 -4.53
CA ARG A 15 5.37 -7.95 -5.60
C ARG A 15 6.54 -6.99 -5.33
N PHE A 16 6.80 -6.60 -4.08
CA PHE A 16 8.03 -5.90 -3.73
C PHE A 16 9.14 -6.88 -3.35
N LYS A 17 10.39 -6.52 -3.67
CA LYS A 17 11.57 -7.29 -3.26
C LYS A 17 11.70 -7.32 -1.72
N ALA A 18 12.31 -8.37 -1.19
CA ALA A 18 12.67 -8.43 0.22
C ALA A 18 13.53 -7.20 0.60
N GLY A 19 13.28 -6.64 1.79
CA GLY A 19 13.96 -5.43 2.25
C GLY A 19 13.39 -4.11 1.72
N TYR A 20 12.28 -4.12 0.95
CA TYR A 20 11.69 -2.88 0.41
C TYR A 20 11.34 -1.84 1.47
N LEU A 21 10.97 -2.26 2.69
CA LEU A 21 10.65 -1.35 3.79
C LEU A 21 11.84 -0.49 4.20
N ASN A 22 13.06 -1.02 4.16
CA ASN A 22 14.28 -0.27 4.51
C ASN A 22 14.63 0.74 3.43
N GLU A 23 14.41 0.38 2.16
CA GLU A 23 14.59 1.33 1.06
C GLU A 23 13.52 2.44 1.13
N LEU A 24 12.28 2.10 1.49
CA LEU A 24 11.21 3.06 1.69
C LEU A 24 11.51 4.02 2.86
N GLU A 25 12.05 3.53 3.98
CA GLU A 25 12.57 4.36 5.07
C GLU A 25 13.62 5.36 4.54
N ARG A 26 14.60 4.88 3.76
CA ARG A 26 15.65 5.74 3.18
C ARG A 26 15.10 6.79 2.21
N MET A 27 14.07 6.44 1.43
CA MET A 27 13.42 7.38 0.52
C MET A 27 12.63 8.43 1.30
N LEU A 28 11.92 8.02 2.35
CA LEU A 28 11.14 8.92 3.20
C LEU A 28 12.04 9.87 3.99
N GLU A 29 13.19 9.44 4.50
CA GLU A 29 14.13 10.34 5.19
C GLU A 29 14.65 11.44 4.26
N LYS A 30 14.74 11.19 2.94
CA LYS A 30 15.13 12.22 1.97
C LYS A 30 14.01 13.23 1.68
N VAL A 31 12.76 12.77 1.66
CA VAL A 31 11.59 13.60 1.33
C VAL A 31 11.08 14.34 2.58
N LEU A 32 11.16 13.70 3.73
CA LEU A 32 10.71 14.15 5.04
C LEU A 32 11.83 13.92 6.07
N PRO A 33 12.91 14.70 6.00
CA PRO A 33 14.02 14.56 6.94
C PRO A 33 13.53 14.83 8.37
N HIS A 34 14.07 14.09 9.34
CA HIS A 34 13.70 14.15 10.77
C HIS A 34 12.29 13.66 11.11
N ALA A 35 11.59 13.00 10.19
CA ALA A 35 10.30 12.37 10.49
C ALA A 35 10.43 11.16 11.44
N MET A 36 11.65 10.64 11.64
CA MET A 36 11.97 9.51 12.51
C MET A 36 11.14 8.26 12.22
N LEU A 37 10.71 8.08 10.97
CA LEU A 37 9.89 6.95 10.53
C LEU A 37 10.78 5.73 10.28
N LYS A 38 10.58 4.67 11.07
CA LYS A 38 11.29 3.40 10.90
C LYS A 38 10.52 2.41 10.04
N ALA A 39 11.25 1.63 9.24
CA ALA A 39 10.73 0.50 8.48
C ALA A 39 9.82 -0.38 9.34
N LYS A 40 10.27 -0.68 10.57
CA LYS A 40 9.47 -1.29 11.63
C LYS A 40 9.57 -0.46 12.91
N PRO A 41 8.46 -0.23 13.64
CA PRO A 41 7.09 -0.68 13.34
C PRO A 41 6.28 0.30 12.46
N ASN A 42 6.80 1.51 12.17
CA ASN A 42 5.98 2.61 11.66
C ASN A 42 5.49 2.39 10.21
N LEU A 43 6.40 2.02 9.29
CA LEU A 43 6.03 1.84 7.88
C LEU A 43 5.25 0.53 7.68
N GLU A 44 5.67 -0.55 8.33
CA GLU A 44 4.98 -1.84 8.30
C GLU A 44 3.52 -1.74 8.74
N SER A 45 3.25 -1.07 9.87
CA SER A 45 1.88 -0.88 10.36
C SER A 45 1.03 -0.02 9.43
N ARG A 46 1.58 1.09 8.90
CA ARG A 46 0.88 1.95 7.95
C ARG A 46 0.53 1.23 6.65
N ILE A 47 1.46 0.46 6.08
CA ILE A 47 1.20 -0.33 4.88
C ILE A 47 0.12 -1.37 5.15
N ARG A 48 0.13 -2.03 6.32
CA ARG A 48 -0.91 -2.98 6.71
C ARG A 48 -2.29 -2.33 6.80
N THR A 49 -2.38 -1.13 7.37
CA THR A 49 -3.64 -0.37 7.43
C THR A 49 -4.11 0.03 6.04
N LEU A 50 -3.23 0.63 5.22
CA LEU A 50 -3.55 1.04 3.85
C LEU A 50 -4.03 -0.14 2.99
N LYS A 51 -3.42 -1.32 3.15
CA LYS A 51 -3.85 -2.55 2.48
C LYS A 51 -5.30 -2.92 2.82
N ARG A 52 -5.66 -2.84 4.10
CA ARG A 52 -7.01 -3.17 4.58
C ARG A 52 -8.02 -2.16 4.06
N ASP A 53 -7.72 -0.87 4.18
CA ASP A 53 -8.62 0.19 3.76
C ASP A 53 -8.85 0.15 2.24
N LEU A 54 -7.78 -0.07 1.45
CA LEU A 54 -7.90 -0.23 0.00
C LEU A 54 -8.69 -1.49 -0.39
N ALA A 55 -8.53 -2.60 0.33
CA ALA A 55 -9.32 -3.80 0.09
C ALA A 55 -10.81 -3.53 0.34
N ILE A 56 -11.15 -2.83 1.43
CA ILE A 56 -12.53 -2.44 1.75
C ILE A 56 -13.12 -1.56 0.64
N VAL A 57 -12.39 -0.52 0.21
CA VAL A 57 -12.85 0.37 -0.87
C VAL A 57 -13.01 -0.40 -2.18
N TYR A 58 -12.08 -1.29 -2.50
CA TYR A 58 -12.16 -2.13 -3.69
C TYR A 58 -13.40 -3.03 -3.67
N ASP A 59 -13.65 -3.68 -2.53
CA ASP A 59 -14.81 -4.55 -2.32
C ASP A 59 -16.13 -3.76 -2.41
N MET A 60 -16.17 -2.51 -1.93
CA MET A 60 -17.32 -1.62 -2.07
C MET A 60 -17.60 -1.23 -3.54
N LEU A 61 -16.56 -1.04 -4.35
CA LEU A 61 -16.67 -0.61 -5.75
C LEU A 61 -16.92 -1.77 -6.72
N SER A 62 -16.35 -2.94 -6.41
CA SER A 62 -16.30 -4.11 -7.29
C SER A 62 -17.18 -5.26 -6.80
N GLY A 63 -17.82 -5.09 -5.64
CA GLY A 63 -18.72 -6.06 -5.04
C GLY A 63 -19.89 -6.36 -5.97
N LYS A 64 -20.26 -7.64 -6.06
CA LYS A 64 -21.35 -8.12 -6.92
C LYS A 64 -22.68 -7.41 -6.65
N ASP A 65 -22.86 -6.90 -5.43
CA ASP A 65 -24.02 -6.18 -4.95
C ASP A 65 -23.58 -4.81 -4.38
N ASN A 66 -22.93 -3.96 -5.19
CA ASN A 66 -22.57 -2.57 -4.81
C ASN A 66 -23.72 -1.96 -3.98
N SER A 67 -23.51 -1.87 -2.67
CA SER A 67 -24.57 -1.76 -1.67
C SER A 67 -25.28 -0.42 -1.77
N ASN A 68 -26.27 -0.27 -2.66
CA ASN A 68 -27.03 0.96 -2.91
C ASN A 68 -26.20 2.26 -3.09
N PHE A 69 -24.87 2.19 -3.18
CA PHE A 69 -23.92 3.29 -3.33
C PHE A 69 -23.54 3.46 -4.81
N GLY A 70 -24.46 3.11 -5.71
CA GLY A 70 -24.34 3.38 -7.13
C GLY A 70 -24.56 4.86 -7.40
N TRP A 71 -23.79 5.43 -8.34
CA TRP A 71 -24.13 6.73 -8.93
C TRP A 71 -25.54 6.64 -9.52
N ASP A 72 -26.43 7.52 -9.07
CA ASP A 72 -27.75 7.66 -9.66
C ASP A 72 -27.58 7.98 -11.16
N LYS A 73 -28.05 7.07 -12.01
CA LYS A 73 -27.99 7.21 -13.46
C LYS A 73 -29.12 8.10 -13.98
N HIS A 74 -30.06 8.50 -13.12
CA HIS A 74 -31.20 9.33 -13.45
C HIS A 74 -31.01 10.74 -12.87
N ARG A 75 -30.15 11.52 -13.52
CA ARG A 75 -30.11 12.97 -13.34
C ARG A 75 -30.28 13.67 -14.67
#